data_AF-A0AAU0BCF0-F1
#
_entry.id   AF-A0AAU0BCF0-F1
#
_cell.length_a   1.000
_cell.length_b   1.000
_cell.length_c   1.000
_cell.angle_alpha   90.00
_cell.angle_beta   90.00
_cell.angle_gamma   90.00
#
_symmetry.space_group_name_H-M   'P 1'
#
loop_
_entity.id
_entity.type
_entity.pdbx_description
1 polymer ?
#
loop_
_entity_poly.entity_id
_entity_poly.type
_entity_poly.pdbx_seq_one_letter_code
_entity_poly.pdbx_strand_id
1 'polypeptide(L)'
;MTLPSLAWYWPLTGGLMIGTAAGAYLLLAGRIAGISGLLANALGLQVGGARSLSILFLAGLLASAGVGLAIKPIALPSLLGTGTPVLILAGLLVGYGTRLGAGCTSGHGVSGLARLSPRSIVATTVFMLLGMATVTVVRIAAGAGA
;
A
#
# COMPACT_ATOMS: atom_id res chain seq x y z
N MET A 1 -21.02 13.62 14.96
CA MET A 1 -20.55 13.62 16.37
C MET A 1 -19.72 12.36 16.60
N THR A 2 -18.40 12.45 16.55
CA THR A 2 -17.50 11.37 16.99
C THR A 2 -17.35 11.48 18.50
N LEU A 3 -17.87 10.51 19.24
CA LEU A 3 -17.63 10.39 20.68
C LEU A 3 -16.13 10.10 20.88
N PRO A 4 -15.34 11.01 21.50
CA PRO A 4 -13.88 10.88 21.60
C PRO A 4 -13.43 9.59 22.31
N SER A 5 -14.26 9.06 23.21
CA SER A 5 -14.03 7.82 23.96
C SER A 5 -14.08 6.54 23.13
N LEU A 6 -14.61 6.62 21.91
CA LEU A 6 -14.77 5.48 21.00
C LEU A 6 -13.75 5.50 19.85
N ALA A 7 -12.84 6.48 19.74
CA ALA A 7 -11.94 6.62 18.59
C ALA A 7 -11.12 5.35 18.23
N TRP A 8 -10.93 4.43 19.17
CA TRP A 8 -10.28 3.14 18.96
C TRP A 8 -11.01 2.18 18.01
N TYR A 9 -12.34 2.30 17.80
CA TYR A 9 -13.07 1.35 16.96
C TYR A 9 -12.65 1.44 15.49
N TRP A 10 -12.34 2.63 14.98
CA TRP A 10 -11.96 2.83 13.56
C TRP A 10 -10.70 2.07 13.13
N PRO A 11 -9.55 2.18 13.83
CA PRO A 11 -8.37 1.41 13.46
C PRO A 11 -8.57 -0.10 13.67
N LEU A 12 -9.37 -0.50 14.65
CA LEU A 12 -9.68 -1.91 14.90
C LEU A 12 -10.53 -2.53 13.79
N THR A 13 -11.62 -1.86 13.38
CA THR A 13 -12.46 -2.35 12.27
C THR A 13 -11.71 -2.34 10.94
N GLY A 14 -10.95 -1.28 10.66
CA GLY A 14 -10.10 -1.21 9.47
C GLY A 14 -9.02 -2.30 9.45
N GLY A 15 -8.33 -2.53 10.57
CA GLY A 15 -7.33 -3.59 10.71
C GLY A 15 -7.93 -4.98 10.51
N LEU A 16 -9.11 -5.23 11.09
CA LEU A 16 -9.84 -6.49 10.91
C LEU A 16 -10.24 -6.70 9.44
N MET A 17 -10.74 -5.67 8.76
CA MET A 17 -11.08 -5.74 7.33
C MET A 17 -9.86 -6.02 6.44
N ILE A 18 -8.74 -5.34 6.68
CA ILE A 18 -7.50 -5.56 5.90
C ILE A 18 -6.94 -6.95 6.18
N GLY A 19 -6.91 -7.37 7.45
CA GLY A 19 -6.39 -8.66 7.88
C GLY A 19 -7.21 -9.83 7.33
N THR A 20 -8.55 -9.73 7.37
CA THR A 20 -9.44 -10.75 6.78
C THR A 20 -9.32 -10.79 5.27
N ALA A 21 -9.23 -9.65 4.58
CA ALA A 21 -9.03 -9.62 3.13
C ALA A 21 -7.68 -10.24 2.71
N ALA A 22 -6.58 -9.88 3.39
CA ALA A 22 -5.25 -10.42 3.11
C ALA A 22 -5.15 -11.92 3.47
N GLY A 23 -5.76 -12.34 4.58
CA GLY A 23 -5.85 -13.74 5.01
C GLY A 23 -6.68 -14.59 4.05
N ALA A 24 -7.85 -14.10 3.63
CA ALA A 24 -8.68 -14.76 2.64
C ALA A 24 -7.93 -14.93 1.30
N TYR A 25 -7.21 -13.90 0.85
CA TYR A 25 -6.40 -14.00 -0.34
C TYR A 25 -5.29 -15.06 -0.20
N LEU A 26 -4.61 -15.12 0.96
CA LEU A 26 -3.60 -16.14 1.23
C LEU A 26 -4.18 -17.56 1.21
N LEU A 27 -5.36 -17.75 1.79
CA LEU A 27 -6.04 -19.06 1.84
C LEU A 27 -6.54 -19.49 0.46
N LEU A 28 -7.12 -18.57 -0.33
CA LEU A 28 -7.70 -18.88 -1.63
C LEU A 28 -6.66 -18.99 -2.75
N ALA A 29 -5.66 -18.12 -2.75
CA ALA A 29 -4.64 -18.08 -3.81
C ALA A 29 -3.35 -18.83 -3.44
N GLY A 30 -3.18 -19.25 -2.18
CA GLY A 30 -1.95 -19.86 -1.66
C GLY A 30 -0.74 -18.92 -1.67
N ARG A 31 -0.97 -17.61 -1.83
CA ARG A 31 0.07 -16.60 -2.08
C ARG A 31 -0.14 -15.38 -1.18
N ILE A 32 0.97 -14.78 -0.75
CA ILE A 32 0.97 -13.60 0.11
C ILE A 32 0.37 -12.39 -0.66
N ALA A 33 -0.54 -11.65 -0.01
CA ALA A 33 -1.16 -10.46 -0.57
C ALA A 33 -0.17 -9.28 -0.56
N GLY A 34 0.46 -9.00 -1.71
CA GLY A 34 1.31 -7.83 -1.90
C GLY A 34 0.96 -7.11 -3.21
N ILE A 35 0.64 -5.82 -3.14
CA ILE A 35 0.07 -5.06 -4.25
C ILE A 35 0.96 -5.11 -5.51
N SER A 36 2.28 -4.93 -5.38
CA SER A 36 3.19 -5.04 -6.54
C SER A 36 3.18 -6.43 -7.18
N GLY A 37 3.05 -7.48 -6.37
CA GLY A 37 2.93 -8.86 -6.87
C GLY A 37 1.57 -9.15 -7.49
N LEU A 38 0.49 -8.61 -6.93
CA LEU A 38 -0.85 -8.72 -7.51
C LEU A 38 -0.94 -7.99 -8.85
N LEU A 39 -0.33 -6.81 -8.95
CA LEU A 39 -0.28 -6.03 -10.17
C LEU A 39 0.52 -6.75 -11.26
N ALA A 40 1.70 -7.27 -10.91
CA ALA A 40 2.50 -8.07 -11.85
C ALA A 40 1.72 -9.32 -12.33
N ASN A 41 0.94 -9.96 -11.45
CA ASN A 41 0.14 -11.13 -11.80
C ASN A 41 -1.06 -10.75 -12.68
N ALA A 42 -1.70 -9.62 -12.39
CA ALA A 42 -2.79 -9.06 -13.19
C ALA A 42 -2.33 -8.70 -14.62
N LEU A 43 -1.11 -8.18 -14.75
CA LEU A 43 -0.44 -7.89 -16.03
C LEU A 43 0.06 -9.15 -16.76
N GLY A 44 -0.04 -10.34 -16.16
CA GLY A 44 0.41 -11.59 -16.76
C GLY A 44 1.94 -11.79 -16.74
N LEU A 45 2.66 -11.02 -15.94
CA LEU A 45 4.12 -11.11 -15.81
C LEU A 45 4.58 -12.25 -14.88
N GLN A 46 3.64 -13.01 -14.30
CA GLN A 46 3.90 -14.13 -13.40
C GLN A 46 3.20 -15.39 -13.89
N VAL A 47 3.95 -16.50 -13.86
CA VAL A 47 3.47 -17.81 -14.30
C VAL A 47 2.82 -18.55 -13.11
N GLY A 48 1.63 -19.12 -13.34
CA GLY A 48 0.96 -20.02 -12.38
C GLY A 48 0.22 -19.36 -11.21
N GLY A 49 -0.07 -18.05 -11.28
CA GLY A 49 -0.92 -17.36 -10.29
C GLY A 49 -2.39 -17.31 -10.74
N ALA A 50 -3.33 -17.34 -9.78
CA ALA A 50 -4.75 -17.11 -10.06
C ALA A 50 -4.99 -15.66 -10.49
N ARG A 51 -4.78 -15.35 -11.77
CA ARG A 51 -4.87 -13.99 -12.35
C ARG A 51 -6.22 -13.34 -12.07
N SER A 52 -7.30 -14.11 -12.19
CA SER A 52 -8.66 -13.66 -11.86
C SER A 52 -8.76 -13.12 -10.42
N LEU A 53 -8.18 -13.83 -9.46
CA LEU A 53 -8.23 -13.47 -8.04
C LEU A 53 -7.42 -12.19 -7.75
N SER A 54 -6.25 -12.03 -8.39
CA SER A 54 -5.48 -10.79 -8.28
C SER A 54 -6.21 -9.59 -8.88
N ILE A 55 -6.85 -9.76 -10.04
CA ILE A 55 -7.66 -8.71 -10.67
C ILE A 55 -8.85 -8.35 -9.78
N LEU A 56 -9.59 -9.35 -9.26
CA LEU A 56 -10.72 -9.13 -8.36
C LEU A 56 -10.30 -8.42 -7.08
N PHE A 57 -9.16 -8.78 -6.49
CA PHE A 57 -8.64 -8.11 -5.30
C PHE A 57 -8.28 -6.65 -5.58
N LEU A 58 -7.58 -6.38 -6.69
CA LEU A 58 -7.23 -5.02 -7.09
C LEU A 58 -8.47 -4.18 -7.44
N ALA A 59 -9.44 -4.78 -8.14
CA ALA A 59 -10.71 -4.14 -8.47
C ALA A 59 -11.50 -3.82 -7.19
N GLY A 60 -11.56 -4.73 -6.22
CA GLY A 60 -12.19 -4.50 -4.92
C GLY A 60 -11.52 -3.37 -4.13
N LEU A 61 -10.18 -3.29 -4.16
CA LEU A 61 -9.42 -2.22 -3.52
C LEU A 61 -9.71 -0.84 -4.16
N LEU A 62 -9.76 -0.77 -5.50
CA LEU A 62 -10.11 0.46 -6.22
C LEU A 62 -11.57 0.85 -6.02
N ALA A 63 -12.49 -0.12 -6.08
CA ALA A 63 -13.92 0.11 -5.91
C ALA A 63 -14.23 0.60 -4.49
N SER A 64 -13.65 -0.02 -3.45
CA SER A 64 -13.82 0.41 -2.06
C SER A 64 -13.29 1.82 -1.80
N ALA A 65 -12.14 2.18 -2.40
CA ALA A 65 -11.62 3.55 -2.34
C ALA A 65 -12.58 4.56 -3.02
N GLY A 66 -13.12 4.20 -4.19
CA GLY A 66 -14.10 5.03 -4.91
C GLY A 66 -15.40 5.22 -4.14
N VAL A 67 -15.95 4.15 -3.56
CA VAL A 67 -17.14 4.22 -2.69
C VAL A 67 -16.87 5.09 -1.45
N GLY A 68 -15.69 4.93 -0.83
CA GLY A 68 -15.29 5.77 0.30
C GLY A 68 -15.26 7.26 -0.05
N LEU A 69 -14.73 7.60 -1.23
CA LEU A 69 -14.70 8.98 -1.72
C LEU A 69 -16.10 9.52 -2.07
N ALA A 70 -17.01 8.66 -2.53
CA ALA A 70 -18.40 9.04 -2.81
C ALA A 70 -19.20 9.34 -1.53
N ILE A 71 -18.95 8.60 -0.44
CA ILE A 71 -19.62 8.81 0.86
C ILE A 71 -19.06 10.04 1.57
N LYS A 72 -17.74 10.18 1.59
CA LYS A 72 -17.04 11.31 2.23
C LYS A 72 -16.05 11.91 1.23
N PRO A 73 -16.48 12.90 0.43
CA PRO A 73 -15.59 13.53 -0.55
C PRO A 73 -14.45 14.22 0.18
N ILE A 74 -13.23 13.75 -0.10
CA ILE A 74 -11.98 14.36 0.35
C ILE A 74 -11.44 15.16 -0.82
N ALA A 75 -11.00 16.39 -0.58
CA ALA A 75 -10.33 17.18 -1.59
C ALA A 75 -9.05 16.44 -2.03
N LEU A 76 -9.07 15.90 -3.25
CA LEU A 76 -7.89 15.27 -3.82
C LEU A 76 -6.86 16.37 -4.13
N PRO A 77 -5.57 16.17 -3.81
CA PRO A 77 -4.53 17.07 -4.24
C PRO A 77 -4.60 17.23 -5.76
N SER A 78 -4.55 18.47 -6.24
CA SER A 78 -4.57 18.72 -7.69
C SER A 78 -3.31 18.15 -8.32
N LEU A 79 -3.47 17.10 -9.12
CA LEU A 79 -2.39 16.48 -9.91
C LEU A 79 -1.76 17.47 -10.91
N LEU A 80 -2.44 18.59 -11.17
CA LEU A 80 -1.98 19.68 -12.03
C LEU A 80 -0.90 20.57 -11.38
N GLY A 81 -0.75 20.59 -10.04
CA GLY A 81 0.21 21.45 -9.33
C GLY A 81 1.57 20.79 -9.06
N THR A 82 1.59 19.48 -8.85
CA THR A 82 2.81 18.66 -8.82
C THR A 82 3.17 18.25 -10.23
N GLY A 83 4.30 18.71 -10.75
CA GLY A 83 4.72 18.41 -12.13
C GLY A 83 4.61 16.92 -12.44
N THR A 84 3.77 16.57 -13.43
CA THR A 84 3.58 15.22 -13.98
C THR A 84 4.88 14.41 -14.13
N PRO A 85 6.03 15.00 -14.52
CA PRO A 85 7.31 14.28 -14.58
C PRO A 85 7.75 13.67 -13.25
N VAL A 86 7.51 14.35 -12.13
CA VAL A 86 7.88 13.88 -10.79
C VAL A 86 7.08 12.64 -10.42
N LEU A 87 5.78 12.61 -10.74
CA LEU A 87 4.91 11.45 -10.48
C LEU A 87 5.33 10.23 -11.31
N ILE A 88 5.68 10.44 -12.58
CA ILE A 88 6.17 9.36 -13.45
C ILE A 88 7.48 8.79 -12.90
N LEU A 89 8.44 9.67 -12.57
CA LEU A 89 9.73 9.26 -12.00
C LEU A 89 9.55 8.54 -10.66
N ALA A 90 8.70 9.06 -9.78
CA ALA A 90 8.38 8.42 -8.50
C ALA A 90 7.78 7.03 -8.70
N GLY A 91 6.81 6.88 -9.62
CA GLY A 91 6.21 5.59 -9.94
C GLY A 91 7.23 4.57 -10.46
N LEU A 92 8.13 4.99 -11.35
CA LEU A 92 9.20 4.14 -11.87
C LEU A 92 10.18 3.72 -10.77
N LEU A 93 10.63 4.66 -9.93
CA LEU A 93 11.54 4.38 -8.81
C LEU A 93 10.91 3.43 -7.80
N VAL A 94 9.64 3.63 -7.44
CA VAL A 94 8.91 2.74 -6.53
C VAL A 94 8.73 1.35 -7.18
N GLY A 95 8.34 1.29 -8.44
CA GLY A 95 8.20 0.04 -9.19
C GLY A 95 9.51 -0.76 -9.19
N TYR A 96 10.61 -0.11 -9.58
CA TYR A 96 11.95 -0.72 -9.56
C TYR A 96 12.38 -1.14 -8.16
N GLY A 97 12.23 -0.27 -7.16
CA GLY A 97 12.57 -0.54 -5.78
C GLY A 97 11.81 -1.71 -5.17
N THR A 98 10.51 -1.83 -5.43
CA THR A 98 9.71 -2.98 -4.96
C THR A 98 10.14 -4.29 -5.61
N ARG A 99 10.66 -4.26 -6.84
CA ARG A 99 11.21 -5.44 -7.49
C ARG A 99 12.55 -5.84 -6.89
N LEU A 100 13.45 -4.89 -6.63
CA LEU A 100 14.72 -5.12 -5.94
C LEU A 100 14.51 -5.66 -4.52
N GLY A 101 13.53 -5.11 -3.78
CA GLY A 101 13.17 -5.56 -2.45
C GLY A 101 12.47 -6.93 -2.40
N ALA A 102 12.18 -7.54 -3.56
CA ALA A 102 11.35 -8.73 -3.71
C ALA A 102 9.98 -8.62 -3.00
N GLY A 103 9.42 -7.40 -2.96
CA GLY A 103 8.19 -7.12 -2.26
C GLY A 103 7.91 -5.62 -2.12
N CYS A 104 6.70 -5.30 -1.69
CA CYS A 104 6.25 -3.95 -1.41
C CYS A 104 5.91 -3.79 0.07
N THR A 105 5.60 -2.57 0.49
CA THR A 105 5.21 -2.24 1.87
C THR A 105 3.95 -2.99 2.31
N SER A 106 2.98 -3.25 1.42
CA SER A 106 1.81 -4.07 1.77
C SER A 106 2.18 -5.55 2.01
N GLY A 107 3.05 -6.12 1.18
CA GLY A 107 3.48 -7.51 1.32
C GLY A 107 4.39 -7.74 2.53
N HIS A 108 5.39 -6.88 2.76
CA HIS A 108 6.29 -6.98 3.91
C HIS A 108 5.65 -6.46 5.20
N GLY A 109 4.91 -5.35 5.13
CA GLY A 109 4.28 -4.71 6.28
C GLY A 109 3.05 -5.47 6.76
N VAL A 110 2.02 -5.60 5.92
CA VAL A 110 0.74 -6.20 6.36
C VAL A 110 0.91 -7.71 6.55
N SER A 111 1.19 -8.44 5.48
CA SER A 111 1.24 -9.91 5.55
C SER A 111 2.57 -10.45 6.10
N GLY A 112 3.67 -9.73 5.91
CA GLY A 112 5.01 -10.16 6.33
C GLY A 112 5.24 -10.03 7.84
N LEU A 113 4.80 -8.92 8.46
CA LEU A 113 4.87 -8.73 9.91
C LEU A 113 3.89 -9.66 10.63
N ALA A 114 2.69 -9.89 10.08
CA ALA A 114 1.72 -10.82 10.65
C ALA A 114 2.24 -12.26 10.73
N ARG A 115 3.17 -12.64 9.85
CA ARG A 115 3.85 -13.96 9.86
C ARG A 115 5.15 -13.97 10.67
N LEU A 116 5.46 -12.87 11.38
CA LEU A 116 6.69 -12.70 12.17
C LEU A 116 7.98 -13.01 11.40
N SER A 117 8.02 -12.66 10.10
CA SER A 117 9.20 -12.92 9.28
C SER A 117 10.31 -11.91 9.57
N PRO A 118 11.53 -12.34 9.97
CA PRO A 118 12.63 -11.43 10.28
C PRO A 118 13.04 -10.59 9.06
N ARG A 119 13.04 -11.18 7.86
CA ARG A 119 13.27 -10.46 6.60
C ARG A 119 12.28 -9.31 6.40
N SER A 120 11.00 -9.56 6.67
CA SER A 120 9.94 -8.54 6.50
C SER A 120 9.99 -7.47 7.56
N ILE A 121 10.42 -7.79 8.78
CA ILE A 121 10.64 -6.81 9.85
C ILE A 121 11.74 -5.83 9.40
N VAL A 122 12.91 -6.34 9.01
CA VAL A 122 14.02 -5.51 8.53
C VAL A 122 13.61 -4.67 7.32
N ALA A 123 12.95 -5.27 6.32
CA ALA A 123 12.51 -4.55 5.12
C ALA A 123 11.53 -3.41 5.46
N THR A 124 10.55 -3.67 6.33
CA THR A 124 9.57 -2.66 6.74
C THR A 124 10.21 -1.51 7.51
N THR A 125 11.13 -1.82 8.43
CA THR A 125 11.86 -0.80 9.19
C THR A 125 12.70 0.09 8.27
N VAL A 126 13.44 -0.51 7.33
CA VAL A 126 14.25 0.23 6.34
C VAL A 126 13.37 1.12 5.47
N PHE A 127 12.25 0.60 4.95
CA PHE A 127 11.32 1.41 4.14
C PHE A 127 10.76 2.60 4.91
N MET A 128 10.34 2.41 6.16
CA MET A 128 9.81 3.51 6.97
C MET A 128 10.87 4.54 7.33
N LEU A 129 12.09 4.11 7.69
CA LEU A 129 13.19 5.02 7.98
C LEU A 129 13.58 5.85 6.76
N LEU A 130 13.75 5.23 5.58
CA LEU A 130 14.05 5.96 4.35
C LEU A 130 12.91 6.89 3.94
N GLY A 131 11.65 6.47 4.11
CA GLY A 131 10.48 7.31 3.83
C GLY A 131 10.48 8.57 4.70
N MET A 132 10.66 8.41 6.01
CA MET A 132 10.78 9.53 6.95
C MET A 132 11.96 10.44 6.59
N ALA A 133 13.14 9.88 6.35
CA ALA A 133 14.32 10.65 5.97
C ALA A 133 14.11 11.45 4.67
N THR A 134 13.53 10.81 3.64
CA THR A 134 13.26 11.46 2.35
C THR A 134 12.30 12.63 2.51
N VAL A 135 11.20 12.45 3.24
CA VAL A 135 10.24 13.54 3.49
C VAL A 135 10.90 14.68 4.26
N THR A 136 11.69 14.38 5.30
CA THR A 136 12.40 15.40 6.08
C THR A 136 13.37 16.20 5.21
N VAL A 137 14.20 15.52 4.41
CA VAL A 137 15.16 16.16 3.49
C VAL A 137 14.44 17.03 2.47
N VAL A 138 13.38 16.53 1.84
CA VAL A 138 12.61 17.28 0.84
C VAL A 138 11.94 18.50 1.45
N ARG A 139 11.36 18.40 2.67
CA ARG A 139 10.73 19.54 3.35
C ARG A 139 11.75 20.62 3.69
N ILE A 140 12.93 20.23 4.18
CA ILE A 140 14.03 21.17 4.47
C ILE A 140 14.51 21.83 3.18
N ALA A 141 14.75 21.06 2.12
CA ALA A 141 15.22 21.57 0.83
C ALA A 141 14.19 22.49 0.15
N ALA A 142 12.90 22.23 0.32
CA ALA A 142 11.81 23.07 -0.19
C ALA A 142 11.55 24.33 0.65
N GLY A 143 12.34 24.59 1.70
CA GLY A 143 12.20 25.78 2.55
C GLY A 143 11.00 25.72 3.50
N ALA A 144 10.31 24.59 3.60
CA ALA A 144 9.23 24.36 4.56
C ALA A 144 9.81 23.92 5.91
N GLY A 145 10.56 24.80 6.55
CA GLY A 145 11.11 24.58 7.89
C GLY A 145 10.15 25.03 8.98
N ALA A 146 9.73 24.07 9.81
CA ALA A 146 9.06 24.17 11.13
C ALA A 146 7.93 25.20 11.29
#